data_AF-A0AAT9LSC4-F1
#
_entry.id   AF-A0AAT9LSC4-F1
#
_cell.length_a   1.000
_cell.length_b   1.000
_cell.length_c   1.000
_cell.angle_alpha   90.00
_cell.angle_beta   90.00
_cell.angle_gamma   90.00
#
_symmetry.space_group_name_H-M   'P 1'
#
loop_
_entity.id
_entity.type
_entity.pdbx_description
1 polymer ?
#
loop_
_entity_poly.entity_id
_entity_poly.type
_entity_poly.pdbx_seq_one_letter_code
_entity_poly.pdbx_strand_id
1 'polypeptide(L)'
;MAPTKIHMAPARTDQAGADLAALVEQAQKTTAALFGSTDIAAAGNSGWLSATALTTCGQKWHDHLKSLENTTSALAWSVRKAARLYNTADQEAQRRLQEVLENMTRQ
;
A
#
# COMPACT_ATOMS: atom_id res chain seq x y z
N MET A 1 12.54 -27.20 -11.33
CA MET A 1 11.94 -26.87 -10.01
C MET A 1 10.46 -26.63 -10.22
N ALA A 2 9.59 -27.34 -9.50
CA ALA A 2 8.16 -27.04 -9.52
C ALA A 2 7.91 -25.70 -8.81
N PRO A 3 7.05 -24.81 -9.34
CA PRO A 3 6.74 -23.55 -8.67
C PRO A 3 6.11 -23.81 -7.30
N THR A 4 6.57 -23.10 -6.29
CA THR A 4 6.06 -23.18 -4.93
C THR A 4 4.56 -22.87 -4.93
N LYS A 5 3.72 -23.80 -4.47
CA LYS A 5 2.27 -23.56 -4.32
C LYS A 5 2.07 -22.60 -3.16
N ILE A 6 1.99 -21.31 -3.46
CA ILE A 6 1.67 -20.28 -2.48
C ILE A 6 0.14 -20.28 -2.30
N HIS A 7 -0.33 -20.85 -1.20
CA HIS A 7 -1.74 -20.77 -0.79
C HIS A 7 -2.00 -19.43 -0.10
N MET A 8 -2.12 -18.36 -0.89
CA MET A 8 -2.61 -17.07 -0.39
C MET A 8 -4.12 -17.00 -0.54
N ALA A 9 -4.85 -16.85 0.57
CA ALA A 9 -6.30 -16.65 0.54
C ALA A 9 -6.61 -15.25 -0.05
N PRO A 10 -7.28 -15.12 -1.21
CA PRO A 10 -7.45 -13.85 -1.89
C PRO A 10 -8.09 -12.76 -1.02
N ALA A 11 -9.09 -13.13 -0.20
CA ALA A 11 -9.73 -12.19 0.72
C ALA A 11 -8.76 -11.63 1.78
N ARG A 12 -7.87 -12.45 2.33
CA ARG A 12 -6.87 -11.99 3.30
C ARG A 12 -5.81 -11.12 2.64
N THR A 13 -5.45 -11.42 1.39
CA THR A 13 -4.52 -10.61 0.60
C THR A 13 -5.12 -9.24 0.24
N ASP A 14 -6.40 -9.17 -0.15
CA ASP A 14 -7.07 -7.87 -0.38
C ASP A 14 -7.18 -7.07 0.92
N GLN A 15 -7.50 -7.71 2.05
CA GLN A 15 -7.52 -7.07 3.37
C GLN A 15 -6.15 -6.50 3.74
N ALA A 16 -5.07 -7.28 3.58
CA ALA A 16 -3.72 -6.79 3.86
C ALA A 16 -3.37 -5.56 3.00
N GLY A 17 -3.79 -5.54 1.74
CA GLY A 17 -3.63 -4.37 0.89
C GLY A 17 -4.49 -3.17 1.32
N ALA A 18 -5.68 -3.39 1.89
CA ALA A 18 -6.50 -2.33 2.48
C ALA A 18 -5.86 -1.77 3.76
N ASP A 19 -5.32 -2.63 4.62
CA ASP A 19 -4.64 -2.23 5.86
C ASP A 19 -3.39 -1.39 5.56
N LEU A 20 -2.62 -1.78 4.53
CA LEU A 20 -1.47 -0.99 4.05
C LEU A 20 -1.88 0.39 3.55
N ALA A 21 -3.00 0.50 2.82
CA ALA A 21 -3.50 1.79 2.36
C ALA A 21 -3.91 2.69 3.53
N ALA A 22 -4.64 2.15 4.50
CA ALA A 22 -5.04 2.88 5.71
C ALA A 22 -3.82 3.33 6.54
N LEU A 23 -2.79 2.49 6.64
CA LEU A 23 -1.55 2.85 7.31
C LEU A 23 -0.84 4.01 6.62
N VAL A 24 -0.81 4.03 5.29
CA VAL A 24 -0.22 5.15 4.54
C VAL A 24 -1.01 6.44 4.76
N GLU A 25 -2.35 6.40 4.75
CA GLU A 25 -3.16 7.59 5.04
C GLU A 25 -2.90 8.14 6.45
N GLN A 26 -2.74 7.25 7.44
CA GLN A 26 -2.40 7.64 8.81
C GLN A 26 -0.97 8.21 8.90
N ALA A 27 -0.02 7.62 8.18
CA ALA A 27 1.36 8.11 8.09
C ALA A 27 1.38 9.53 7.50
N GLN A 28 0.71 9.76 6.37
CA GLN A 28 0.62 11.06 5.71
C GLN A 28 0.15 12.18 6.65
N LYS A 29 -0.91 11.93 7.42
CA LYS A 29 -1.43 12.89 8.40
C LYS A 29 -0.42 13.21 9.51
N THR A 30 0.29 12.19 9.98
CA THR A 30 1.29 12.30 11.04
C THR A 30 2.53 13.06 10.55
N THR A 31 3.01 12.68 9.36
CA THR A 31 4.11 13.31 8.63
C THR A 31 3.84 14.80 8.43
N ALA A 32 2.65 15.18 7.95
CA ALA A 32 2.27 16.58 7.75
C ALA A 32 2.30 17.39 9.04
N ALA A 33 1.83 16.82 10.16
CA ALA A 33 1.83 17.50 11.46
C ALA A 33 3.25 17.75 12.01
N LEU A 34 4.16 16.78 11.81
CA LEU A 34 5.56 16.88 12.26
C LEU A 34 6.29 18.01 11.55
N PHE A 35 6.13 18.15 10.23
CA PHE A 35 6.79 19.22 9.48
C PHE A 35 6.21 20.60 9.76
N GLY A 36 4.89 20.71 9.99
CA GLY A 36 4.29 21.97 10.44
C GLY A 36 4.93 22.51 11.73
N SER A 37 5.29 21.64 12.68
CA SER A 37 5.99 22.05 13.90
C SER A 37 7.43 22.51 13.65
N THR A 38 8.11 21.88 12.68
CA THR A 38 9.49 22.21 12.28
C THR A 38 9.55 23.56 11.58
N ASP A 39 8.60 23.84 10.70
CA ASP A 39 8.49 25.11 9.98
C ASP A 39 8.22 26.29 10.93
N ILE A 40 7.35 26.09 11.92
CA ILE A 40 7.09 27.09 12.97
C ILE A 40 8.37 27.38 13.76
N ALA A 41 9.12 26.33 14.14
CA ALA A 41 10.35 26.49 14.90
C ALA A 41 11.45 27.20 14.08
N ALA A 42 11.58 26.89 12.80
CA ALA A 42 12.52 27.54 11.90
C ALA A 42 12.15 29.01 11.64
N ALA A 43 10.86 29.31 11.42
CA ALA A 43 10.38 30.67 11.22
C ALA A 43 10.60 31.55 12.46
N GLY A 44 10.30 31.02 13.65
CA GLY A 44 10.49 31.72 14.93
C GLY A 44 11.95 32.01 15.28
N ASN A 45 12.90 31.31 14.66
CA ASN A 45 14.34 31.46 14.91
C ASN A 45 15.14 31.76 13.64
N SER A 46 14.53 32.44 12.66
CA SER A 46 15.09 32.67 11.32
C SER A 46 16.49 33.33 11.27
N GLY A 47 16.88 34.05 12.32
CA GLY A 47 18.22 34.63 12.46
C GLY A 47 19.32 33.64 12.90
N TRP A 48 18.97 32.40 13.23
CA TRP A 48 19.92 31.40 13.73
C TRP A 48 20.42 30.52 12.59
N LEU A 49 21.72 30.24 12.55
CA LEU A 49 22.31 29.30 11.59
C LEU A 49 21.66 27.90 11.68
N SER A 50 21.23 27.50 12.87
CA SER A 50 20.52 26.25 13.11
C SER A 50 19.13 26.20 12.45
N ALA A 51 18.45 27.33 12.23
CA ALA A 51 17.14 27.36 11.57
C ALA A 51 17.22 26.88 10.12
N THR A 52 18.26 27.30 9.39
CA THR A 52 18.51 26.85 8.00
C THR A 52 18.81 25.34 7.96
N ALA A 53 19.59 24.84 8.92
CA ALA A 53 19.87 23.42 9.06
C ALA A 53 18.60 22.62 9.40
N LEU A 54 17.74 23.17 10.27
CA LEU A 54 16.46 22.58 10.65
C LEU A 54 15.52 22.44 9.43
N THR A 55 15.36 23.50 8.64
CA THR A 55 14.55 23.49 7.42
C THR A 55 15.08 22.49 6.40
N THR A 56 16.39 22.46 6.17
CA THR A 56 17.00 21.52 5.22
C THR A 56 16.84 20.07 5.65
N CYS A 57 17.03 19.79 6.95
CA CYS A 57 16.83 18.47 7.52
C CYS A 57 15.36 18.05 7.42
N GLY A 58 14.45 18.96 7.77
CA GLY A 58 13.01 18.76 7.64
C GLY A 58 12.60 18.42 6.22
N GLN A 59 13.06 19.17 5.24
CA GLN A 59 12.76 18.92 3.82
C GLN A 59 13.22 17.52 3.37
N LYS A 60 14.45 17.12 3.73
CA LYS A 60 14.97 15.79 3.36
C LYS A 60 14.15 14.66 3.98
N TRP A 61 13.76 14.80 5.24
CA TRP A 61 12.89 13.83 5.90
C TRP A 61 11.52 13.77 5.25
N HIS A 62 10.96 14.93 4.90
CA HIS A 62 9.67 15.01 4.21
C HIS A 62 9.70 14.29 2.86
N ASP A 63 10.73 14.55 2.05
CA ASP A 63 10.89 13.91 0.75
C ASP A 63 11.06 12.39 0.89
N HIS A 64 11.82 11.94 1.89
CA HIS A 64 12.01 10.51 2.17
C HIS A 64 10.71 9.82 2.61
N LEU A 65 9.98 10.41 3.56
CA LEU A 65 8.71 9.87 4.05
C LEU A 65 7.66 9.83 2.94
N LYS A 66 7.57 10.88 2.13
CA LYS A 66 6.70 10.91 0.95
C LYS A 66 7.04 9.81 -0.06
N SER A 67 8.33 9.56 -0.30
CA SER A 67 8.77 8.46 -1.16
C SER A 67 8.37 7.09 -0.60
N LEU A 68 8.49 6.90 0.72
CA LEU A 68 8.10 5.67 1.39
C LEU A 68 6.58 5.45 1.33
N GLU A 69 5.78 6.48 1.63
CA GLU A 69 4.32 6.46 1.53
C GLU A 69 3.85 6.10 0.12
N ASN A 70 4.47 6.68 -0.91
CA ASN A 70 4.18 6.37 -2.31
C ASN A 70 4.50 4.90 -2.65
N THR A 71 5.66 4.41 -2.21
CA THR A 71 6.08 3.03 -2.45
C THR A 71 5.12 2.04 -1.79
N THR A 72 4.74 2.30 -0.53
CA THR A 72 3.79 1.46 0.21
C THR A 72 2.40 1.51 -0.41
N SER A 73 1.95 2.68 -0.90
CA SER A 73 0.67 2.81 -1.63
C SER A 73 0.65 1.99 -2.92
N ALA A 74 1.74 2.04 -3.69
CA ALA A 74 1.88 1.24 -4.91
C ALA A 74 1.89 -0.27 -4.61
N LEU A 75 2.53 -0.66 -3.51
CA LEU A 75 2.50 -2.04 -3.03
C LEU A 75 1.08 -2.46 -2.63
N ALA A 76 0.40 -1.65 -1.81
CA ALA A 76 -0.99 -1.88 -1.40
C ALA A 76 -1.89 -2.10 -2.61
N TRP A 77 -1.81 -1.23 -3.62
CA TRP A 77 -2.58 -1.37 -4.85
C TRP A 77 -2.25 -2.66 -5.61
N SER A 78 -0.97 -3.00 -5.74
CA SER A 78 -0.52 -4.19 -6.46
C SER A 78 -1.01 -5.48 -5.78
N VAL A 79 -0.95 -5.54 -4.45
CA VAL A 79 -1.43 -6.67 -3.65
C VAL A 79 -2.93 -6.86 -3.83
N ARG A 80 -3.73 -5.78 -3.76
CA ARG A 80 -5.18 -5.84 -3.97
C ARG A 80 -5.53 -6.25 -5.40
N LYS A 81 -4.81 -5.73 -6.39
CA LYS A 81 -4.98 -6.11 -7.80
C LYS A 81 -4.73 -7.60 -7.99
N ALA A 82 -3.65 -8.14 -7.42
CA ALA A 82 -3.33 -9.56 -7.49
C ALA A 82 -4.42 -10.41 -6.81
N ALA A 83 -4.88 -10.04 -5.62
CA ALA A 83 -5.95 -10.73 -4.91
C ALA A 83 -7.24 -10.82 -5.75
N ARG A 84 -7.65 -9.70 -6.37
CA ARG A 84 -8.84 -9.66 -7.24
C ARG A 84 -8.69 -10.55 -8.47
N LEU A 85 -7.53 -10.51 -9.13
CA LEU A 85 -7.24 -11.35 -10.30
C LEU A 85 -7.33 -12.85 -9.95
N TYR A 86 -6.74 -13.26 -8.83
CA TYR A 86 -6.84 -14.65 -8.37
C TYR A 86 -8.29 -15.05 -8.08
N ASN A 87 -9.04 -14.22 -7.35
CA ASN A 87 -10.44 -14.51 -7.04
C ASN A 87 -11.30 -14.64 -8.32
N THR A 88 -11.10 -13.76 -9.31
CA THR A 88 -11.80 -13.85 -10.59
C THR A 88 -11.41 -15.12 -11.37
N ALA A 89 -10.13 -15.50 -11.37
CA ALA A 89 -9.67 -16.72 -12.03
C ALA A 89 -10.26 -17.98 -11.37
N ASP A 90 -10.33 -18.03 -10.03
CA ASP A 90 -10.93 -19.15 -9.30
C ASP A 90 -12.44 -19.27 -9.57
N GLN A 91 -13.17 -18.14 -9.59
CA GLN A 91 -14.59 -18.12 -9.94
C GLN A 91 -14.83 -18.64 -11.36
N GLU A 92 -14.00 -18.24 -12.32
CA GLU A 92 -14.08 -18.70 -13.70
C GLU A 92 -13.76 -20.19 -13.84
N ALA A 93 -12.75 -20.68 -13.10
CA ALA A 93 -12.41 -22.10 -13.07
C ALA A 93 -13.57 -22.94 -12.48
N GLN A 94 -14.18 -22.46 -11.39
CA GLN A 94 -15.34 -23.11 -10.77
C GLN A 94 -16.55 -23.15 -11.72
N ARG A 95 -16.83 -22.05 -12.42
CA ARG A 95 -17.91 -21.97 -13.42
C ARG A 95 -17.71 -23.00 -14.53
N ARG A 96 -16.52 -23.05 -15.13
CA ARG A 96 -16.19 -24.02 -16.19
C ARG A 96 -16.27 -25.47 -15.70
N LEU A 97 -15.84 -25.72 -14.46
CA LEU A 97 -15.95 -27.06 -13.86
C LEU A 97 -17.42 -27.47 -13.70
N GLN A 98 -18.28 -26.57 -13.21
CA GLN A 98 -19.72 -26.82 -13.11
C GLN A 98 -20.35 -27.11 -14.47
N GLU A 99 -20.01 -26.32 -15.50
CA GLU A 99 -20.50 -26.55 -16.86
C GLU A 99 -20.11 -27.93 -17.41
N VAL A 100 -18.88 -28.38 -17.16
CA VAL A 100 -18.44 -29.73 -17.56
C VAL A 100 -19.22 -30.80 -16.80
N LEU A 101 -19.39 -30.66 -15.49
CA LEU A 101 -20.12 -31.62 -14.66
C LEU A 101 -21.60 -31.73 -15.07
N GLU A 102 -22.24 -30.60 -15.37
CA GLU A 102 -23.61 -30.56 -15.88
C GLU A 102 -23.74 -31.21 -17.26
N ASN A 103 -22.78 -30.99 -18.16
CA ASN A 103 -22.78 -31.64 -19.47
C ASN A 103 -22.58 -33.16 -19.37
N MET A 104 -21.77 -33.63 -18.43
CA MET A 104 -21.54 -35.06 -18.21
C MET A 104 -22.74 -35.78 -17.57
N THR A 105 -23.57 -35.07 -16.80
CA THR A 105 -24.74 -35.63 -16.13
C THR A 105 -26.02 -35.62 -16.98
N ARG A 106 -26.01 -34.90 -18.11
CA ARG A 106 -27.11 -34.91 -19.09
C ARG A 106 -26.94 -35.95 -20.22
N GLN A 107 -25.84 -36.69 -20.24
CA GLN A 107 -25.60 -37.85 -21.12
C GLN A 107 -26.00 -39.14 -20.41
#